data_AF-A0A934DYV5-F1
#
_entry.id   AF-A0A934DYV5-F1
#
_cell.length_a   1.000
_cell.length_b   1.000
_cell.length_c   1.000
_cell.angle_alpha   90.00
_cell.angle_beta   90.00
_cell.angle_gamma   90.00
#
_symmetry.space_group_name_H-M   'P 1'
#
loop_
_entity.id
_entity.type
_entity.pdbx_description
1 polymer ?
#
loop_
_entity_poly.entity_id
_entity_poly.type
_entity_poly.pdbx_seq_one_letter_code
_entity_poly.pdbx_strand_id
1 'polypeptide(L)'
;VTAERSKSFAFGEPYNEVSEVLVVPSKDKATKGLADLKGRKISVRKSSSYFQSLLPLKEKHGFEIELVPEDQETEEILWAVGEGKLAATVADSNVVDVELTYDSAIRVVGPIAEEPVAIAWAVRPDQPQLKAAADEFHRKHHGDLFFNMTRNKYFKNAKYMRISGDDDLRSDKEGRLSPFDALAKKHAKSYEFDWRLVVAQMYQESHFDPSAQSWVGAQGLMQVMPATAAELKIDHITEPENGIHAGVKLLSRYSKMFSSPTVKEKDRLRFALAAYNCGPGHVHDARRLAADLKLNPNKWFGNVEKAMLLLSNPEHAKRARSGYCRCEEPVKYVSEIQSRYDSYSRLARLE
;
A
#
# COMPACT_ATOMS: atom_id res chain seq x y z
N VAL A 1 -1.87 8.88 19.02
CA VAL A 1 -2.97 8.89 20.01
C VAL A 1 -3.20 10.35 20.33
N THR A 2 -4.42 10.86 20.15
CA THR A 2 -4.71 12.29 20.39
C THR A 2 -5.85 12.40 21.40
N ALA A 3 -5.86 13.49 22.18
CA ALA A 3 -6.91 13.73 23.17
C ALA A 3 -8.31 13.68 22.55
N GLU A 4 -8.48 14.19 21.33
CA GLU A 4 -9.75 14.16 20.61
C GLU A 4 -10.18 12.73 20.27
N ARG A 5 -9.29 11.90 19.72
CA ARG A 5 -9.63 10.52 19.34
C ARG A 5 -9.87 9.63 20.56
N SER A 6 -9.23 9.92 21.69
CA SER A 6 -9.45 9.20 22.96
C SER A 6 -10.86 9.39 23.52
N LYS A 7 -11.64 10.36 23.04
CA LYS A 7 -13.07 10.50 23.36
C LYS A 7 -13.95 9.46 22.68
N SER A 8 -13.51 8.90 21.54
CA SER A 8 -14.30 8.00 20.71
C SER A 8 -13.77 6.56 20.69
N PHE A 9 -12.50 6.36 21.02
CA PHE A 9 -11.85 5.05 20.94
C PHE A 9 -11.07 4.75 22.21
N ALA A 10 -11.00 3.46 22.57
CA ALA A 10 -10.05 2.98 23.54
C ALA A 10 -8.75 2.59 22.81
N PHE A 11 -7.64 3.19 23.22
CA PHE A 11 -6.32 2.90 22.64
C PHE A 11 -5.58 1.87 23.48
N GLY A 12 -4.98 0.89 22.80
CA GLY A 12 -4.06 -0.06 23.42
C GLY A 12 -2.74 0.58 23.84
N GLU A 13 -1.82 -0.24 24.33
CA GLU A 13 -0.44 0.19 24.60
C GLU A 13 0.23 0.71 23.31
N PRO A 14 0.98 1.83 23.38
CA PRO A 14 1.75 2.32 22.26
C PRO A 14 2.79 1.30 21.79
N TYR A 15 2.90 1.10 20.49
CA TYR A 15 3.93 0.23 19.89
C TYR A 15 5.00 1.01 19.13
N ASN A 16 4.79 2.31 18.92
CA ASN A 16 5.74 3.20 18.28
C ASN A 16 5.49 4.64 18.73
N GLU A 17 6.51 5.47 18.57
CA GLU A 17 6.44 6.92 18.79
C GLU A 17 6.98 7.62 17.56
N VAL A 18 6.35 8.73 17.19
CA VAL A 18 6.70 9.51 16.00
C VAL A 18 6.64 10.99 16.32
N SER A 19 7.44 11.79 15.64
CA SER A 19 7.25 13.24 15.63
C SER A 19 6.39 13.60 14.41
N GLU A 20 5.35 14.40 14.60
CA GLU A 20 4.67 15.04 13.47
C GLU A 20 5.58 16.17 12.97
N VAL A 21 6.09 16.04 11.74
CA VAL A 21 7.10 16.95 11.18
C VAL A 21 6.54 17.79 10.05
N LEU A 22 6.96 19.06 10.01
CA LEU A 22 6.69 19.98 8.91
C LEU A 22 7.59 19.62 7.71
N VAL A 23 6.97 19.43 6.56
CA VAL A 23 7.63 19.08 5.29
C VAL A 23 7.34 20.15 4.25
N VAL A 24 8.38 20.57 3.54
CA VAL A 24 8.33 21.58 2.46
C VAL A 24 9.07 21.07 1.22
N PRO A 25 8.92 21.71 0.04
CA PRO A 25 9.74 21.37 -1.12
C PRO A 25 11.22 21.55 -0.80
N SER A 26 12.10 20.69 -1.32
CA SER A 26 13.54 20.72 -1.00
C SER A 26 14.24 21.99 -1.46
N LYS A 27 13.68 22.64 -2.49
CA LYS A 27 14.09 23.95 -3.00
C LYS A 27 13.72 25.11 -2.06
N ASP A 28 12.75 24.93 -1.17
CA ASP A 28 12.40 25.92 -0.15
C ASP A 28 13.46 25.92 0.96
N LYS A 29 14.39 26.87 0.86
CA LYS A 29 15.42 27.10 1.88
C LYS A 29 15.02 28.17 2.91
N ALA A 30 13.97 28.94 2.63
CA ALA A 30 13.53 30.06 3.45
C ALA A 30 12.81 29.58 4.71
N THR A 31 12.06 28.49 4.63
CA THR A 31 11.30 27.95 5.78
C THR A 31 12.24 27.26 6.77
N LYS A 32 12.42 27.85 7.95
CA LYS A 32 13.18 27.30 9.08
C LYS A 32 12.29 26.79 10.21
N GLY A 33 11.04 27.24 10.27
CA GLY A 33 10.04 26.73 11.21
C GLY A 33 8.63 27.22 10.89
N LEU A 34 7.69 26.93 11.80
CA LEU A 34 6.28 27.32 11.65
C LEU A 34 6.09 28.84 11.55
N ALA A 35 6.95 29.64 12.18
CA ALA A 35 6.88 31.11 12.12
C ALA A 35 7.09 31.66 10.70
N ASP A 36 7.80 30.94 9.84
CA ASP A 36 8.07 31.34 8.45
C ASP A 36 6.91 30.99 7.50
N LEU A 37 5.85 30.35 8.01
CA LEU A 37 4.66 29.97 7.25
C LEU A 37 3.52 30.97 7.33
N LYS A 38 3.76 32.18 7.86
CA LYS A 38 2.74 33.22 7.92
C LYS A 38 2.15 33.50 6.53
N GLY A 39 0.84 33.37 6.39
CA GLY A 39 0.10 33.51 5.12
C GLY A 39 0.31 32.37 4.11
N ARG A 40 1.06 31.32 4.48
CA ARG A 40 1.23 30.11 3.66
C ARG A 40 0.25 29.03 4.07
N LYS A 41 0.03 28.08 3.16
CA LYS A 41 -0.86 26.94 3.36
C LYS A 41 -0.08 25.70 3.81
N ILE A 42 -0.64 24.99 4.77
CA ILE A 42 -0.25 23.63 5.16
C ILE A 42 -1.40 22.69 4.78
N SER A 43 -1.13 21.75 3.88
CA SER A 43 -2.17 20.93 3.26
C SER A 43 -2.28 19.56 3.92
N VAL A 44 -3.43 19.23 4.52
CA VAL A 44 -3.66 17.96 5.26
C VAL A 44 -5.10 17.45 5.08
N ARG A 45 -5.34 16.15 5.33
CA ARG A 45 -6.71 15.59 5.39
C ARG A 45 -7.40 16.07 6.67
N LYS A 46 -8.70 16.39 6.62
CA LYS A 46 -9.46 16.80 7.82
C LYS A 46 -9.54 15.68 8.86
N SER A 47 -9.59 14.43 8.43
CA SER A 47 -9.63 13.25 9.33
C SER A 47 -8.29 12.87 9.98
N SER A 48 -7.16 13.44 9.51
CA SER A 48 -5.82 13.12 10.02
C SER A 48 -5.60 13.62 11.46
N SER A 49 -4.62 13.04 12.17
CA SER A 49 -4.18 13.62 13.45
C SER A 49 -3.53 14.99 13.23
N TYR A 50 -2.82 15.15 12.11
CA TYR A 50 -2.11 16.38 11.74
C TYR A 50 -3.04 17.61 11.72
N PHE A 51 -4.27 17.44 11.22
CA PHE A 51 -5.27 18.53 11.25
C PHE A 51 -5.53 19.01 12.68
N GLN A 52 -5.72 18.08 13.63
CA GLN A 52 -5.97 18.42 15.03
C GLN A 52 -4.75 19.06 15.68
N SER A 53 -3.55 18.56 15.39
CA SER A 53 -2.29 19.13 15.91
C SER A 53 -2.01 20.53 15.38
N LEU A 54 -2.44 20.85 14.15
CA LEU A 54 -2.26 22.16 13.53
C LEU A 54 -3.25 23.23 14.03
N LEU A 55 -4.45 22.84 14.48
CA LEU A 55 -5.47 23.79 14.97
C LEU A 55 -4.97 24.78 16.02
N PRO A 56 -4.34 24.36 17.15
CA PRO A 56 -3.84 25.30 18.15
C PRO A 56 -2.64 26.13 17.67
N LEU A 57 -1.93 25.67 16.63
CA LEU A 57 -0.74 26.32 16.08
C LEU A 57 -1.09 27.37 15.02
N LYS A 58 -2.25 27.24 14.37
CA LYS A 58 -2.70 28.08 13.26
C LYS A 58 -2.69 29.57 13.61
N GLU A 59 -3.40 29.96 14.68
CA GLU A 59 -3.50 31.37 15.09
C GLU A 59 -2.15 31.91 15.61
N LYS A 60 -1.37 31.06 16.28
CA LYS A 60 -0.07 31.43 16.84
C LYS A 60 0.96 31.76 15.75
N HIS A 61 0.95 31.01 14.65
CA HIS A 61 1.96 31.12 13.60
C HIS A 61 1.43 31.77 12.30
N GLY A 62 0.12 32.04 12.22
CA GLY A 62 -0.49 32.80 11.14
C GLY A 62 -0.50 32.09 9.78
N PHE A 63 -0.40 30.76 9.75
CA PHE A 63 -0.56 29.96 8.54
C PHE A 63 -2.03 29.59 8.30
N GLU A 64 -2.34 29.13 7.10
CA GLU A 64 -3.65 28.59 6.73
C GLU A 64 -3.59 27.06 6.63
N ILE A 65 -4.67 26.39 7.02
CA ILE A 65 -4.82 24.95 6.81
C ILE A 65 -5.61 24.74 5.52
N GLU A 66 -4.99 24.10 4.53
CA GLU A 66 -5.65 23.70 3.30
C GLU A 66 -6.11 22.24 3.42
N LEU A 67 -7.40 21.99 3.16
CA LEU A 67 -7.93 20.63 3.22
C LEU A 67 -7.76 19.94 1.87
N VAL A 68 -7.06 18.81 1.88
CA VAL A 68 -6.99 17.91 0.72
C VAL A 68 -8.10 16.85 0.78
N PRO A 69 -8.44 16.18 -0.34
CA PRO A 69 -9.43 15.10 -0.35
C PRO A 69 -9.15 14.00 0.67
N GLU A 70 -10.20 13.50 1.35
CA GLU A 70 -10.10 12.45 2.37
C GLU A 70 -9.60 11.11 1.85
N ASP A 71 -9.63 10.92 0.53
CA ASP A 71 -9.19 9.72 -0.14
C ASP A 71 -7.76 9.82 -0.71
N GLN A 72 -7.06 10.92 -0.44
CA GLN A 72 -5.65 11.12 -0.77
C GLN A 72 -4.77 10.57 0.35
N GLU A 73 -3.79 9.72 0.03
CA GLU A 73 -2.86 9.11 0.99
C GLU A 73 -1.76 10.11 1.40
N THR A 74 -1.08 9.87 2.53
CA THR A 74 -0.10 10.83 3.07
C THR A 74 1.10 10.98 2.12
N GLU A 75 1.49 9.89 1.50
CA GLU A 75 2.54 9.78 0.49
C GLU A 75 2.19 10.59 -0.77
N GLU A 76 0.93 10.54 -1.22
CA GLU A 76 0.44 11.36 -2.35
C GLU A 76 0.52 12.86 -2.03
N ILE A 77 0.33 13.25 -0.76
CA ILE A 77 0.46 14.65 -0.31
C ILE A 77 1.94 15.05 -0.27
N LEU A 78 2.82 14.20 0.27
CA LEU A 78 4.26 14.44 0.32
C LEU A 78 4.84 14.61 -1.09
N TRP A 79 4.42 13.78 -2.03
CA TRP A 79 4.85 13.91 -3.43
C TRP A 79 4.39 15.21 -4.07
N ALA A 80 3.13 15.61 -3.85
CA ALA A 80 2.63 16.89 -4.34
C ALA A 80 3.38 18.09 -3.74
N VAL A 81 3.89 17.99 -2.50
CA VAL A 81 4.81 18.98 -1.92
C VAL A 81 6.17 18.95 -2.65
N GLY A 82 6.73 17.77 -2.92
CA GLY A 82 8.00 17.65 -3.66
C GLY A 82 7.96 18.25 -5.07
N GLU A 83 6.82 18.09 -5.75
CA GLU A 83 6.56 18.69 -7.07
C GLU A 83 6.26 20.20 -7.02
N GLY A 84 6.10 20.76 -5.83
CA GLY A 84 5.73 22.17 -5.63
C GLY A 84 4.26 22.49 -5.93
N LYS A 85 3.40 21.47 -6.08
CA LYS A 85 1.94 21.64 -6.21
C LYS A 85 1.30 22.06 -4.89
N LEU A 86 1.86 21.62 -3.76
CA LEU A 86 1.48 22.01 -2.41
C LEU A 86 2.64 22.72 -1.71
N ALA A 87 2.34 23.75 -0.93
CA ALA A 87 3.37 24.60 -0.33
C ALA A 87 4.08 23.96 0.87
N ALA A 88 3.35 23.17 1.66
CA ALA A 88 3.82 22.45 2.82
C ALA A 88 2.81 21.39 3.26
N THR A 89 3.25 20.38 4.02
CA THR A 89 2.39 19.42 4.71
C THR A 89 2.98 19.06 6.08
N VAL A 90 2.20 18.34 6.89
CA VAL A 90 2.67 17.67 8.10
C VAL A 90 2.44 16.17 7.96
N ALA A 91 3.42 15.37 8.35
CA ALA A 91 3.33 13.91 8.35
C ALA A 91 4.15 13.32 9.51
N ASP A 92 3.86 12.08 9.88
CA ASP A 92 4.62 11.36 10.90
C ASP A 92 6.06 11.10 10.42
N SER A 93 7.04 11.27 11.30
CA SER A 93 8.47 11.15 10.97
C SER A 93 8.83 9.81 10.34
N ASN A 94 8.24 8.71 10.80
CA ASN A 94 8.49 7.38 10.21
C ASN A 94 7.99 7.26 8.76
N VAL A 95 6.93 7.97 8.37
CA VAL A 95 6.46 8.03 6.98
C VAL A 95 7.41 8.89 6.15
N VAL A 96 7.84 10.03 6.69
CA VAL A 96 8.74 10.95 5.99
C VAL A 96 10.14 10.38 5.83
N ASP A 97 10.68 9.68 6.82
CA ASP A 97 11.98 9.00 6.75
C ASP A 97 11.99 7.94 5.65
N VAL A 98 10.87 7.23 5.48
CA VAL A 98 10.67 6.29 4.37
C VAL A 98 10.65 7.03 3.05
N GLU A 99 9.93 8.16 2.94
CA GLU A 99 9.85 8.93 1.69
C GLU A 99 11.20 9.54 1.29
N LEU A 100 11.92 10.15 2.24
CA LEU A 100 13.24 10.77 2.04
C LEU A 100 14.32 9.79 1.58
N THR A 101 14.11 8.49 1.78
CA THR A 101 14.99 7.46 1.23
C THR A 101 14.98 7.47 -0.31
N TYR A 102 13.88 7.91 -0.93
CA TYR A 102 13.63 7.76 -2.37
C TYR A 102 13.37 9.07 -3.09
N ASP A 103 12.82 10.06 -2.40
CA ASP A 103 12.53 11.37 -2.97
C ASP A 103 13.28 12.47 -2.23
N SER A 104 14.25 13.08 -2.92
CA SER A 104 14.99 14.24 -2.44
C SER A 104 14.31 15.57 -2.78
N ALA A 105 13.12 15.54 -3.39
CA ALA A 105 12.32 16.71 -3.74
C ALA A 105 11.60 17.33 -2.54
N ILE A 106 11.55 16.65 -1.39
CA ILE A 106 11.04 17.18 -0.13
C ILE A 106 12.16 17.42 0.89
N ARG A 107 11.89 18.26 1.90
CA ARG A 107 12.78 18.51 3.02
C ARG A 107 11.98 18.64 4.31
N VAL A 108 12.48 17.99 5.36
CA VAL A 108 11.99 18.16 6.73
C VAL A 108 12.50 19.47 7.30
N VAL A 109 11.58 20.30 7.82
CA VAL A 109 11.91 21.53 8.55
C VAL A 109 12.17 21.22 10.02
N GLY A 110 11.31 20.40 10.63
CA GLY A 110 11.39 20.02 12.03
C GLY A 110 10.04 19.59 12.58
N PRO A 111 9.98 19.13 13.84
CA PRO A 111 8.74 18.74 14.48
C PRO A 111 7.83 19.96 14.74
N ILE A 112 6.51 19.78 14.64
CA ILE A 112 5.53 20.84 14.94
C ILE A 112 5.19 20.95 16.43
N ALA A 113 5.62 19.97 17.23
CA ALA A 113 5.48 19.92 18.68
C ALA A 113 6.75 19.32 19.30
N GLU A 114 7.05 19.65 20.55
CA GLU A 114 8.22 19.12 21.26
C GLU A 114 8.08 17.63 21.59
N GLU A 115 6.89 17.25 22.07
CA GLU A 115 6.63 15.88 22.50
C GLU A 115 6.27 14.96 21.32
N PRO A 116 6.81 13.74 21.28
CA PRO A 116 6.43 12.76 20.29
C PRO A 116 4.99 12.28 20.51
N VAL A 117 4.37 11.82 19.42
CA VAL A 117 3.02 11.27 19.40
C VAL A 117 3.10 9.75 19.37
N ALA A 118 2.44 9.11 20.33
CA ALA A 118 2.32 7.66 20.39
C ALA A 118 1.46 7.11 19.23
N ILE A 119 1.84 6.00 18.62
CA ILE A 119 1.00 5.20 17.72
C ILE A 119 0.56 3.94 18.46
N ALA A 120 -0.75 3.72 18.49
CA ALA A 120 -1.37 2.58 19.17
C ALA A 120 -2.58 2.08 18.38
N TRP A 121 -2.92 0.80 18.56
CA TRP A 121 -4.16 0.26 18.01
C TRP A 121 -5.37 0.86 18.72
N ALA A 122 -6.41 1.14 17.95
CA ALA A 122 -7.69 1.65 18.45
C ALA A 122 -8.74 0.56 18.39
N VAL A 123 -9.49 0.38 19.47
CA VAL A 123 -10.67 -0.49 19.53
C VAL A 123 -11.89 0.29 19.97
N ARG A 124 -13.08 -0.28 19.76
CA ARG A 124 -14.30 0.31 20.29
C ARG A 124 -14.26 0.28 21.84
N PRO A 125 -14.73 1.34 22.53
CA PRO A 125 -14.69 1.40 24.00
C PRO A 125 -15.42 0.25 24.71
N ASP A 126 -16.43 -0.34 24.07
CA ASP A 126 -17.22 -1.46 24.59
C ASP A 126 -16.57 -2.85 24.38
N GLN A 127 -15.33 -2.90 23.88
CA GLN A 127 -14.60 -4.16 23.62
C GLN A 127 -13.31 -4.30 24.46
N PRO A 128 -13.41 -4.33 25.81
CA PRO A 128 -12.24 -4.39 26.68
C PRO A 128 -11.42 -5.68 26.53
N GLN A 129 -12.07 -6.80 26.19
CA GLN A 129 -11.36 -8.08 25.97
C GLN A 129 -10.47 -8.04 24.73
N LEU A 130 -10.93 -7.41 23.63
CA LEU A 130 -10.12 -7.25 22.42
C LEU A 130 -8.93 -6.31 22.68
N LYS A 131 -9.16 -5.23 23.46
CA LYS A 131 -8.08 -4.35 23.91
C LYS A 131 -7.02 -5.13 24.68
N ALA A 132 -7.44 -5.92 25.66
CA ALA A 132 -6.53 -6.70 26.50
C ALA A 132 -5.71 -7.71 25.68
N ALA A 133 -6.35 -8.40 24.72
CA ALA A 133 -5.66 -9.32 23.82
C ALA A 133 -4.66 -8.60 22.90
N ALA A 134 -5.01 -7.41 22.39
CA ALA A 134 -4.08 -6.59 21.61
C ALA A 134 -2.89 -6.11 22.44
N ASP A 135 -3.13 -5.65 23.68
CA ASP A 135 -2.07 -5.21 24.59
C ASP A 135 -1.15 -6.38 24.97
N GLU A 136 -1.71 -7.57 25.23
CA GLU A 136 -0.91 -8.78 25.50
C GLU A 136 -0.04 -9.17 24.31
N PHE A 137 -0.61 -9.15 23.10
CA PHE A 137 0.15 -9.39 21.87
C PHE A 137 1.30 -8.40 21.73
N HIS A 138 1.06 -7.10 21.94
CA HIS A 138 2.11 -6.10 21.87
C HIS A 138 3.17 -6.32 22.94
N ARG A 139 2.82 -6.53 24.21
CA ARG A 139 3.82 -6.80 25.26
C ARG A 139 4.67 -8.03 24.97
N LYS A 140 4.07 -9.07 24.39
CA LYS A 140 4.77 -10.31 24.05
C LYS A 140 5.78 -10.11 22.91
N HIS A 141 5.44 -9.29 21.93
CA HIS A 141 6.23 -9.14 20.71
C HIS A 141 7.04 -7.83 20.64
N HIS A 142 6.74 -6.82 21.45
CA HIS A 142 7.41 -5.54 21.40
C HIS A 142 8.89 -5.69 21.79
N GLY A 143 9.78 -5.29 20.87
CA GLY A 143 11.21 -5.42 21.04
C GLY A 143 11.77 -6.83 20.81
N ASP A 144 10.95 -7.82 20.46
CA ASP A 144 11.43 -9.13 20.05
C ASP A 144 12.07 -9.08 18.64
N LEU A 145 12.64 -10.20 18.20
CA LEU A 145 13.25 -10.28 16.87
C LEU A 145 12.23 -9.99 15.76
N PHE A 146 11.01 -10.52 15.88
CA PHE A 146 9.95 -10.33 14.90
C PHE A 146 9.53 -8.86 14.76
N PHE A 147 9.32 -8.16 15.87
CA PHE A 147 9.01 -6.74 15.91
C PHE A 147 10.16 -5.89 15.37
N ASN A 148 11.39 -6.17 15.78
CA ASN A 148 12.54 -5.42 15.29
C ASN A 148 12.79 -5.65 13.79
N MET A 149 12.64 -6.88 13.30
CA MET A 149 12.71 -7.18 11.86
C MET A 149 11.61 -6.46 11.10
N THR A 150 10.36 -6.54 11.58
CA THR A 150 9.22 -5.87 10.96
C THR A 150 9.42 -4.36 10.93
N ARG A 151 9.80 -3.75 12.06
CA ARG A 151 10.06 -2.32 12.15
C ARG A 151 11.23 -1.89 11.27
N ASN A 152 12.30 -2.67 11.21
CA ASN A 152 13.45 -2.37 10.36
C ASN A 152 13.12 -2.51 8.87
N LYS A 153 12.32 -3.52 8.50
CA LYS A 153 11.82 -3.75 7.14
C LYS A 153 11.02 -2.55 6.64
N TYR A 154 10.15 -1.99 7.47
CA TYR A 154 9.23 -0.93 7.03
C TYR A 154 9.70 0.50 7.30
N PHE A 155 10.54 0.76 8.33
CA PHE A 155 10.75 2.14 8.81
C PHE A 155 12.19 2.60 9.03
N LYS A 156 13.19 1.71 9.19
CA LYS A 156 14.51 2.16 9.69
C LYS A 156 15.69 2.03 8.74
N ASN A 157 15.58 1.33 7.61
CA ASN A 157 16.78 1.03 6.86
C ASN A 157 16.54 0.85 5.35
N ALA A 158 16.68 1.94 4.61
CA ALA A 158 17.09 1.95 3.20
C ALA A 158 18.25 0.99 2.90
N LYS A 159 19.15 0.81 3.88
CA LYS A 159 20.33 -0.07 3.81
C LYS A 159 20.04 -1.54 4.14
N TYR A 160 19.02 -1.86 4.94
CA TYR A 160 18.56 -3.24 5.17
C TYR A 160 17.75 -3.73 3.98
N MET A 161 17.02 -2.87 3.28
CA MET A 161 16.46 -3.19 1.96
C MET A 161 17.54 -3.61 0.95
N ARG A 162 18.80 -3.20 1.15
CA ARG A 162 19.99 -3.61 0.37
C ARG A 162 20.79 -4.77 0.96
N ILE A 163 20.63 -5.11 2.25
CA ILE A 163 21.55 -6.01 2.99
C ILE A 163 20.83 -7.18 3.70
N SER A 164 19.54 -7.07 4.00
CA SER A 164 18.76 -8.17 4.56
C SER A 164 18.48 -9.20 3.47
N GLY A 165 19.23 -10.30 3.52
CA GLY A 165 18.99 -11.51 2.74
C GLY A 165 17.70 -12.22 3.14
N ASP A 166 16.56 -11.57 2.95
CA ASP A 166 15.36 -12.24 2.48
C ASP A 166 15.63 -12.50 0.98
N ASP A 167 15.60 -13.75 0.52
CA ASP A 167 15.78 -14.08 -0.91
C ASP A 167 14.78 -13.34 -1.83
N ASP A 168 13.74 -12.73 -1.26
CA ASP A 168 12.67 -11.91 -1.84
C ASP A 168 13.09 -10.53 -2.40
N LEU A 169 14.20 -9.94 -1.95
CA LEU A 169 14.53 -8.51 -2.18
C LEU A 169 15.84 -8.25 -2.93
N ARG A 170 16.41 -9.25 -3.61
CA ARG A 170 17.65 -9.05 -4.38
C ARG A 170 17.42 -8.12 -5.58
N SER A 171 17.65 -6.82 -5.39
CA SER A 171 18.31 -6.04 -6.45
C SER A 171 19.79 -6.43 -6.41
N ASP A 172 20.33 -7.01 -7.47
CA ASP A 172 21.78 -7.20 -7.51
C ASP A 172 22.51 -5.85 -7.61
N LYS A 173 23.85 -5.89 -7.64
CA LYS A 173 24.68 -4.67 -7.65
C LYS A 173 24.43 -3.82 -8.90
N GLU A 174 23.76 -4.40 -9.90
CA GLU A 174 23.39 -3.83 -11.19
C GLU A 174 21.91 -3.41 -11.26
N GLY A 175 21.16 -3.47 -10.16
CA GLY A 175 19.78 -2.98 -10.09
C GLY A 175 18.70 -3.92 -10.59
N ARG A 176 19.06 -5.16 -10.93
CA ARG A 176 18.11 -6.14 -11.48
C ARG A 176 17.23 -6.70 -10.37
N LEU A 177 15.91 -6.60 -10.54
CA LEU A 177 14.91 -7.14 -9.61
C LEU A 177 14.58 -8.61 -9.89
N SER A 178 14.81 -9.05 -11.14
CA SER A 178 14.63 -10.42 -11.57
C SER A 178 15.51 -10.74 -12.79
N PRO A 179 15.70 -12.04 -13.12
CA PRO A 179 16.31 -12.45 -14.38
C PRO A 179 15.54 -12.00 -15.63
N PHE A 180 14.29 -11.56 -15.47
CA PHE A 180 13.35 -11.31 -16.56
C PHE A 180 12.97 -9.83 -16.71
N ASP A 181 13.70 -8.91 -16.07
CA ASP A 181 13.40 -7.48 -16.08
C ASP A 181 13.21 -6.90 -17.49
N ALA A 182 14.02 -7.33 -18.46
CA ALA A 182 13.91 -6.87 -19.84
C ALA A 182 12.56 -7.27 -20.48
N LEU A 183 12.12 -8.51 -20.26
CA LEU A 183 10.84 -9.03 -20.78
C LEU A 183 9.67 -8.39 -20.03
N ALA A 184 9.79 -8.25 -18.71
CA ALA A 184 8.82 -7.54 -17.89
C ALA A 184 8.66 -6.08 -18.35
N LYS A 185 9.75 -5.35 -18.58
CA LYS A 185 9.74 -3.98 -19.13
C LYS A 185 9.07 -3.92 -20.50
N LYS A 186 9.41 -4.84 -21.41
CA LYS A 186 8.83 -4.92 -22.75
C LYS A 186 7.31 -5.07 -22.72
N HIS A 187 6.81 -6.06 -21.97
CA HIS A 187 5.38 -6.33 -21.92
C HIS A 187 4.63 -5.33 -21.06
N ALA A 188 5.14 -4.93 -19.90
CA ALA A 188 4.49 -3.93 -19.06
C ALA A 188 4.27 -2.62 -19.81
N LYS A 189 5.27 -2.15 -20.56
CA LYS A 189 5.15 -0.97 -21.43
C LYS A 189 4.03 -1.11 -22.47
N SER A 190 3.86 -2.30 -23.05
CA SER A 190 2.84 -2.56 -24.08
C SER A 190 1.41 -2.52 -23.54
N TYR A 191 1.24 -2.65 -22.21
CA TYR A 191 -0.06 -2.63 -21.53
C TYR A 191 -0.19 -1.50 -20.51
N GLU A 192 0.71 -0.51 -20.57
CA GLU A 192 0.71 0.67 -19.69
C GLU A 192 0.79 0.32 -18.20
N PHE A 193 1.55 -0.72 -17.85
CA PHE A 193 1.87 -1.06 -16.46
C PHE A 193 3.29 -0.65 -16.10
N ASP A 194 3.50 -0.40 -14.81
CA ASP A 194 4.83 -0.38 -14.24
C ASP A 194 5.42 -1.81 -14.26
N TRP A 195 6.59 -1.97 -14.85
CA TRP A 195 7.25 -3.27 -14.96
C TRP A 195 7.59 -3.89 -13.60
N ARG A 196 7.78 -3.06 -12.57
CA ARG A 196 8.08 -3.51 -11.21
C ARG A 196 6.87 -4.20 -10.56
N LEU A 197 5.66 -3.80 -10.94
CA LEU A 197 4.43 -4.49 -10.53
C LEU A 197 4.39 -5.90 -11.13
N VAL A 198 4.74 -6.01 -12.41
CA VAL A 198 4.80 -7.30 -13.11
C VAL A 198 5.82 -8.22 -12.45
N VAL A 199 7.01 -7.71 -12.12
CA VAL A 199 8.04 -8.49 -11.41
C VAL A 199 7.58 -8.87 -10.00
N ALA A 200 6.93 -7.97 -9.26
CA ALA A 200 6.40 -8.27 -7.93
C ALA A 200 5.34 -9.38 -7.95
N GLN A 201 4.47 -9.37 -8.97
CA GLN A 201 3.49 -10.43 -9.20
C GLN A 201 4.17 -11.74 -9.62
N MET A 202 5.12 -11.69 -10.56
CA MET A 202 5.85 -12.87 -11.04
C MET A 202 6.55 -13.62 -9.90
N TYR A 203 7.13 -12.87 -8.95
CA TYR A 203 7.69 -13.48 -7.74
C TYR A 203 6.62 -14.21 -6.92
N GLN A 204 5.48 -13.56 -6.69
CA GLN A 204 4.37 -14.15 -5.93
C GLN A 204 3.86 -15.45 -6.55
N GLU A 205 3.86 -15.52 -7.89
CA GLU A 205 3.34 -16.64 -8.65
C GLU A 205 4.31 -17.83 -8.69
N SER A 206 5.59 -17.58 -8.98
CA SER A 206 6.54 -18.65 -9.32
C SER A 206 7.90 -18.53 -8.67
N HIS A 207 8.16 -17.47 -7.89
CA HIS A 207 9.51 -17.12 -7.44
C HIS A 207 10.51 -17.09 -8.60
N PHE A 208 10.05 -16.61 -9.76
CA PHE A 208 10.81 -16.55 -11.01
C PHE A 208 11.18 -17.91 -11.63
N ASP A 209 10.45 -18.98 -11.32
CA ASP A 209 10.64 -20.29 -11.96
C ASP A 209 9.75 -20.42 -13.23
N PRO A 210 10.33 -20.43 -14.45
CA PRO A 210 9.56 -20.61 -15.69
C PRO A 210 9.00 -22.02 -15.88
N SER A 211 9.49 -23.00 -15.11
CA SER A 211 9.01 -24.38 -15.11
C SER A 211 7.94 -24.66 -14.04
N ALA A 212 7.61 -23.67 -13.21
CA ALA A 212 6.66 -23.82 -12.13
C ALA A 212 5.29 -24.29 -12.64
N GLN A 213 4.75 -25.32 -11.98
CA GLN A 213 3.41 -25.82 -12.22
C GLN A 213 2.68 -25.99 -10.88
N SER A 214 1.53 -25.33 -10.73
CA SER A 214 0.71 -25.48 -9.53
C SER A 214 -0.06 -26.80 -9.54
N TRP A 215 -0.52 -27.21 -8.35
CA TRP A 215 -1.35 -28.39 -8.17
C TRP A 215 -2.71 -28.32 -8.92
N VAL A 216 -3.20 -27.11 -9.23
CA VAL A 216 -4.40 -26.90 -10.06
C VAL A 216 -4.09 -26.76 -11.54
N GLY A 217 -2.81 -26.82 -11.94
CA GLY A 217 -2.39 -26.82 -13.34
C GLY A 217 -2.08 -25.44 -13.93
N ALA A 218 -1.90 -24.41 -13.11
CA ALA A 218 -1.34 -23.13 -13.55
C ALA A 218 0.15 -23.30 -13.92
N GLN A 219 0.65 -22.57 -14.92
CA GLN A 219 1.98 -22.80 -15.48
C GLN A 219 2.80 -21.53 -15.68
N GLY A 220 4.12 -21.67 -15.55
CA GLY A 220 5.12 -20.68 -15.93
C GLY A 220 5.25 -19.51 -14.96
N LEU A 221 6.01 -18.50 -15.38
CA LEU A 221 6.42 -17.38 -14.54
C LEU A 221 5.26 -16.62 -13.87
N MET A 222 4.12 -16.51 -14.57
CA MET A 222 2.95 -15.77 -14.12
C MET A 222 1.78 -16.70 -13.76
N GLN A 223 2.02 -18.02 -13.63
CA GLN A 223 1.04 -19.05 -13.26
C GLN A 223 -0.30 -18.87 -13.99
N VAL A 224 -0.27 -18.83 -15.32
CA VAL A 224 -1.49 -18.72 -16.14
C VAL A 224 -2.05 -20.12 -16.38
N MET A 225 -3.37 -20.27 -16.30
CA MET A 225 -4.04 -21.51 -16.67
C MET A 225 -3.92 -21.76 -18.18
N PRO A 226 -3.64 -22.99 -18.65
CA PRO A 226 -3.55 -23.29 -20.09
C PRO A 226 -4.79 -22.88 -20.90
N ALA A 227 -5.99 -23.07 -20.34
CA ALA A 227 -7.23 -22.62 -20.98
C ALA A 227 -7.27 -21.09 -21.14
N THR A 228 -6.85 -20.35 -20.12
CA THR A 228 -6.77 -18.89 -20.16
C THR A 228 -5.74 -18.41 -21.17
N ALA A 229 -4.58 -19.09 -21.28
CA ALA A 229 -3.57 -18.79 -22.28
C ALA A 229 -4.09 -18.99 -23.71
N ALA A 230 -4.83 -20.08 -23.95
CA ALA A 230 -5.48 -20.33 -25.23
C ALA A 230 -6.51 -19.24 -25.59
N GLU A 231 -7.33 -18.78 -24.64
CA GLU A 231 -8.22 -17.63 -24.85
C GLU A 231 -7.47 -16.33 -25.18
N LEU A 232 -6.27 -16.17 -24.61
CA LEU A 232 -5.37 -15.06 -24.88
C LEU A 232 -4.61 -15.22 -26.20
N LYS A 233 -4.74 -16.37 -26.87
CA LYS A 233 -4.02 -16.75 -28.10
C LYS A 233 -2.50 -16.68 -27.91
N ILE A 234 -2.01 -17.19 -26.78
CA ILE A 234 -0.59 -17.27 -26.43
C ILE A 234 -0.31 -18.72 -26.06
N ASP A 235 0.59 -19.34 -26.80
CA ASP A 235 0.99 -20.73 -26.60
C ASP A 235 2.33 -20.79 -25.84
N HIS A 236 2.74 -21.99 -25.41
CA HIS A 236 4.03 -22.24 -24.76
C HIS A 236 4.32 -21.30 -23.57
N ILE A 237 3.38 -21.15 -22.63
CA ILE A 237 3.48 -20.22 -21.49
C ILE A 237 4.56 -20.57 -20.45
N THR A 238 5.21 -21.72 -20.58
CA THR A 238 6.44 -22.06 -19.83
C THR A 238 7.68 -21.40 -20.41
N GLU A 239 7.63 -20.87 -21.65
CA GLU A 239 8.67 -20.01 -22.18
C GLU A 239 8.57 -18.62 -21.53
N PRO A 240 9.67 -18.05 -21.00
CA PRO A 240 9.63 -16.82 -20.22
C PRO A 240 8.89 -15.65 -20.88
N GLU A 241 9.18 -15.36 -22.16
CA GLU A 241 8.52 -14.28 -22.91
C GLU A 241 7.00 -14.50 -22.98
N ASN A 242 6.57 -15.68 -23.42
CA ASN A 242 5.15 -15.99 -23.59
C ASN A 242 4.40 -16.03 -22.25
N GLY A 243 5.02 -16.59 -21.21
CA GLY A 243 4.45 -16.64 -19.86
C GLY A 243 4.25 -15.25 -19.27
N ILE A 244 5.25 -14.36 -19.42
CA ILE A 244 5.14 -12.96 -18.98
C ILE A 244 4.08 -12.24 -19.83
N HIS A 245 4.09 -12.41 -21.15
CA HIS A 245 3.09 -11.79 -22.03
C HIS A 245 1.67 -12.19 -21.64
N ALA A 246 1.44 -13.48 -21.40
CA ALA A 246 0.14 -14.02 -21.02
C ALA A 246 -0.33 -13.43 -19.68
N GLY A 247 0.54 -13.42 -18.67
CA GLY A 247 0.21 -12.84 -17.37
C GLY A 247 -0.10 -11.34 -17.44
N VAL A 248 0.74 -10.56 -18.11
CA VAL A 248 0.51 -9.11 -18.25
C VAL A 248 -0.76 -8.82 -19.06
N LYS A 249 -1.04 -9.59 -20.12
CA LYS A 249 -2.26 -9.46 -20.92
C LYS A 249 -3.51 -9.82 -20.10
N LEU A 250 -3.43 -10.85 -19.26
CA LEU A 250 -4.50 -11.24 -18.34
C LEU A 250 -4.76 -10.16 -17.28
N LEU A 251 -3.70 -9.63 -16.66
CA LEU A 251 -3.80 -8.51 -15.72
C LEU A 251 -4.43 -7.28 -16.39
N SER A 252 -4.05 -6.97 -17.64
CA SER A 252 -4.67 -5.88 -18.43
C SER A 252 -6.15 -6.12 -18.68
N ARG A 253 -6.55 -7.36 -19.02
CA ARG A 253 -7.95 -7.75 -19.19
C ARG A 253 -8.76 -7.45 -17.92
N TYR A 254 -8.26 -7.83 -16.74
CA TYR A 254 -8.95 -7.57 -15.47
C TYR A 254 -8.91 -6.09 -15.06
N SER A 255 -7.79 -5.39 -15.24
CA SER A 255 -7.71 -3.95 -14.98
C SER A 255 -8.74 -3.17 -15.80
N LYS A 256 -8.89 -3.50 -17.10
CA LYS A 256 -9.93 -2.92 -17.96
C LYS A 256 -11.35 -3.25 -17.48
N MET A 257 -11.59 -4.48 -17.01
CA MET A 257 -12.89 -4.90 -16.48
C MET A 257 -13.35 -4.07 -15.27
N PHE A 258 -12.42 -3.62 -14.43
CA PHE A 258 -12.73 -2.80 -13.26
C PHE A 258 -12.56 -1.30 -13.51
N SER A 259 -12.30 -0.87 -14.75
CA SER A 259 -12.16 0.54 -15.08
C SER A 259 -13.52 1.24 -14.97
N SER A 260 -13.56 2.31 -14.18
CA SER A 260 -14.73 3.15 -13.97
C SER A 260 -14.27 4.56 -13.61
N PRO A 261 -14.99 5.63 -13.99
CA PRO A 261 -14.70 6.99 -13.53
C PRO A 261 -14.64 7.14 -12.01
N THR A 262 -15.26 6.23 -11.27
CA THR A 262 -15.34 6.25 -9.80
C THR A 262 -14.33 5.33 -9.12
N VAL A 263 -13.50 4.60 -9.88
CA VAL A 263 -12.48 3.68 -9.35
C VAL A 263 -11.11 4.29 -9.62
N LYS A 264 -10.37 4.62 -8.56
CA LYS A 264 -9.00 5.12 -8.69
C LYS A 264 -8.10 4.05 -9.30
N GLU A 265 -7.06 4.48 -10.00
CA GLU A 265 -6.11 3.58 -10.68
C GLU A 265 -5.50 2.53 -9.72
N LYS A 266 -5.08 2.94 -8.52
CA LYS A 266 -4.55 2.03 -7.50
C LYS A 266 -5.55 0.95 -7.09
N ASP A 267 -6.82 1.30 -6.91
CA ASP A 267 -7.87 0.35 -6.57
C ASP A 267 -8.23 -0.54 -7.76
N ARG A 268 -8.20 -0.01 -8.99
CA ARG A 268 -8.35 -0.80 -10.22
C ARG A 268 -7.28 -1.87 -10.35
N LEU A 269 -6.02 -1.55 -10.05
CA LEU A 269 -4.92 -2.52 -10.02
C LEU A 269 -5.13 -3.59 -8.95
N ARG A 270 -5.54 -3.19 -7.73
CA ARG A 270 -5.83 -4.14 -6.63
C ARG A 270 -6.99 -5.07 -6.98
N PHE A 271 -8.05 -4.58 -7.60
CA PHE A 271 -9.14 -5.42 -8.12
C PHE A 271 -8.66 -6.37 -9.20
N ALA A 272 -7.77 -5.92 -10.09
CA ALA A 272 -7.21 -6.76 -11.14
C ALA A 272 -6.34 -7.89 -10.57
N LEU A 273 -5.50 -7.60 -9.57
CA LEU A 273 -4.70 -8.61 -8.87
C LEU A 273 -5.57 -9.61 -8.11
N ALA A 274 -6.62 -9.15 -7.42
CA ALA A 274 -7.57 -10.04 -6.75
C ALA A 274 -8.28 -10.96 -7.75
N ALA A 275 -8.73 -10.39 -8.88
CA ALA A 275 -9.37 -11.16 -9.95
C ALA A 275 -8.39 -12.10 -10.66
N TYR A 276 -7.09 -11.79 -10.65
CA TYR A 276 -6.06 -12.69 -11.13
C TYR A 276 -6.00 -13.97 -10.29
N ASN A 277 -6.03 -13.82 -8.97
CA ASN A 277 -5.92 -14.95 -8.04
C ASN A 277 -7.24 -15.76 -7.90
N CYS A 278 -8.38 -15.10 -7.73
CA CYS A 278 -9.66 -15.79 -7.46
C CYS A 278 -10.70 -15.66 -8.57
N GLY A 279 -10.38 -14.99 -9.68
CA GLY A 279 -11.33 -14.73 -10.75
C GLY A 279 -12.20 -13.49 -10.50
N PRO A 280 -12.65 -12.82 -11.56
CA PRO A 280 -13.37 -11.54 -11.45
C PRO A 280 -14.76 -11.67 -10.83
N GLY A 281 -15.39 -12.84 -10.91
CA GLY A 281 -16.72 -13.09 -10.36
C GLY A 281 -16.77 -12.86 -8.84
N HIS A 282 -15.81 -13.41 -8.11
CA HIS A 282 -15.70 -13.22 -6.66
C HIS A 282 -15.39 -11.75 -6.29
N VAL A 283 -14.60 -11.04 -7.09
CA VAL A 283 -14.36 -9.60 -6.87
C VAL A 283 -15.65 -8.79 -7.09
N HIS A 284 -16.46 -9.12 -8.10
CA HIS A 284 -17.77 -8.50 -8.29
C HIS A 284 -18.77 -8.83 -7.16
N ASP A 285 -18.76 -10.06 -6.64
CA ASP A 285 -19.53 -10.43 -5.45
C ASP A 285 -19.09 -9.61 -4.23
N ALA A 286 -17.79 -9.48 -4.00
CA ALA A 286 -17.24 -8.71 -2.89
C ALA A 286 -17.60 -7.23 -2.99
N ARG A 287 -17.55 -6.65 -4.20
CA ARG A 287 -17.97 -5.25 -4.43
C ARG A 287 -19.47 -5.04 -4.14
N ARG A 288 -20.33 -5.99 -4.51
CA ARG A 288 -21.76 -5.92 -4.18
C ARG A 288 -22.01 -6.05 -2.70
N LEU A 289 -21.38 -7.04 -2.06
CA LEU A 289 -21.48 -7.21 -0.62
C LEU A 289 -20.94 -5.98 0.15
N ALA A 290 -19.86 -5.35 -0.33
CA ALA A 290 -19.36 -4.11 0.23
C ALA A 290 -20.42 -3.00 0.19
N ALA A 291 -21.14 -2.84 -0.94
CA ALA A 291 -22.23 -1.87 -1.05
C ALA A 291 -23.38 -2.19 -0.07
N ASP A 292 -23.77 -3.46 0.05
CA ASP A 292 -24.81 -3.90 1.01
C ASP A 292 -24.41 -3.60 2.47
N LEU A 293 -23.12 -3.72 2.77
CA LEU A 293 -22.52 -3.40 4.07
C LEU A 293 -22.26 -1.89 4.26
N LYS A 294 -22.69 -1.04 3.33
CA LYS A 294 -22.45 0.42 3.33
C LYS A 294 -20.96 0.79 3.33
N LEU A 295 -20.10 -0.08 2.81
CA LEU A 295 -18.70 0.19 2.49
C LEU A 295 -18.59 0.74 1.06
N ASN A 296 -17.44 1.31 0.71
CA ASN A 296 -17.21 1.84 -0.63
C ASN A 296 -16.84 0.70 -1.61
N PRO A 297 -17.69 0.37 -2.60
CA PRO A 297 -17.45 -0.74 -3.54
C PRO A 297 -16.37 -0.44 -4.59
N ASN A 298 -15.81 0.77 -4.59
CA ASN A 298 -14.79 1.22 -5.54
C ASN A 298 -13.42 1.42 -4.88
N LYS A 299 -13.29 1.13 -3.58
CA LYS A 299 -12.03 1.20 -2.82
C LYS A 299 -11.67 -0.20 -2.35
N TRP A 300 -10.42 -0.61 -2.51
CA TRP A 300 -9.96 -1.92 -2.06
C TRP A 300 -9.79 -1.94 -0.53
N PHE A 301 -8.76 -1.24 -0.05
CA PHE A 301 -8.38 -1.25 1.37
C PHE A 301 -9.45 -0.63 2.25
N GLY A 302 -9.71 -1.29 3.37
CA GLY A 302 -10.71 -0.92 4.36
C GLY A 302 -12.17 -1.12 3.92
N ASN A 303 -12.41 -1.61 2.69
CA ASN A 303 -13.73 -1.69 2.08
C ASN A 303 -13.95 -3.06 1.39
N VAL A 304 -13.66 -3.19 0.10
CA VAL A 304 -13.97 -4.42 -0.66
C VAL A 304 -13.23 -5.63 -0.11
N GLU A 305 -12.00 -5.49 0.37
CA GLU A 305 -11.25 -6.60 0.99
C GLU A 305 -11.99 -7.18 2.21
N LYS A 306 -12.67 -6.34 3.00
CA LYS A 306 -13.43 -6.79 4.18
C LYS A 306 -14.65 -7.59 3.77
N ALA A 307 -15.34 -7.14 2.73
CA ALA A 307 -16.46 -7.88 2.15
C ALA A 307 -15.98 -9.21 1.55
N MET A 308 -14.79 -9.21 0.94
CA MET A 308 -14.18 -10.40 0.36
C MET A 308 -13.89 -11.45 1.44
N LEU A 309 -13.32 -11.07 2.59
CA LEU A 309 -13.11 -11.98 3.72
C LEU A 309 -14.41 -12.61 4.23
N LEU A 310 -15.53 -11.88 4.17
CA LEU A 310 -16.85 -12.43 4.53
C LEU A 310 -17.34 -13.49 3.54
N LEU A 311 -16.92 -13.47 2.27
CA LEU A 311 -17.26 -14.52 1.29
C LEU A 311 -16.58 -15.87 1.57
N SER A 312 -15.61 -15.91 2.48
CA SER A 312 -15.09 -17.15 3.06
C SER A 312 -16.07 -17.81 4.04
N ASN A 313 -17.16 -17.13 4.42
CA ASN A 313 -18.23 -17.71 5.22
C ASN A 313 -19.36 -18.24 4.31
N PRO A 314 -19.74 -19.54 4.42
CA PRO A 314 -20.81 -20.13 3.64
C PRO A 314 -22.14 -19.38 3.67
N GLU A 315 -22.50 -18.72 4.77
CA GLU A 315 -23.76 -17.97 4.88
C GLU A 315 -23.78 -16.73 3.97
N HIS A 316 -22.65 -16.06 3.83
CA HIS A 316 -22.50 -14.95 2.90
C HIS A 316 -22.35 -15.44 1.46
N ALA A 317 -21.59 -16.52 1.25
CA ALA A 317 -21.35 -17.12 -0.06
C ALA A 317 -22.63 -17.63 -0.75
N LYS A 318 -23.65 -18.09 0.00
CA LYS A 318 -24.95 -18.52 -0.57
C LYS A 318 -25.66 -17.44 -1.37
N ARG A 319 -25.42 -16.17 -1.05
CA ARG A 319 -26.03 -15.01 -1.74
C ARG A 319 -25.15 -14.47 -2.88
N ALA A 320 -23.90 -14.94 -2.96
CA ALA A 320 -22.93 -14.56 -3.97
C ALA A 320 -23.18 -15.32 -5.29
N ARG A 321 -23.01 -14.66 -6.44
CA ARG A 321 -23.27 -15.33 -7.74
C ARG A 321 -22.20 -16.37 -8.08
N SER A 322 -20.96 -16.12 -7.67
CA SER A 322 -19.83 -17.04 -7.87
C SER A 322 -19.68 -18.02 -6.70
N GLY A 323 -20.52 -17.93 -5.66
CA GLY A 323 -20.53 -18.86 -4.55
C GLY A 323 -19.34 -18.67 -3.58
N TYR A 324 -18.92 -19.77 -2.96
CA TYR A 324 -17.86 -19.79 -1.95
C TYR A 324 -16.51 -19.42 -2.55
N CYS A 325 -15.76 -18.60 -1.82
CA CYS A 325 -14.40 -18.21 -2.16
C CYS A 325 -13.50 -18.38 -0.93
N ARG A 326 -12.31 -18.97 -1.08
CA ARG A 326 -11.27 -18.90 -0.05
C ARG A 326 -10.60 -17.53 -0.10
N CYS A 327 -11.35 -16.50 0.26
CA CYS A 327 -11.02 -15.12 -0.08
C CYS A 327 -9.94 -14.48 0.82
N GLU A 328 -9.43 -15.21 1.82
CA GLU A 328 -8.22 -14.85 2.56
C GLU A 328 -6.98 -14.85 1.66
N GLU A 329 -6.88 -15.83 0.77
CA GLU A 329 -5.76 -15.99 -0.17
C GLU A 329 -5.61 -14.80 -1.13
N PRO A 330 -6.64 -14.37 -1.88
CA PRO A 330 -6.55 -13.21 -2.76
C PRO A 330 -6.36 -11.88 -2.00
N VAL A 331 -6.88 -11.72 -0.77
CA VAL A 331 -6.58 -10.52 0.04
C VAL A 331 -5.10 -10.46 0.42
N LYS A 332 -4.54 -11.60 0.83
CA LYS A 332 -3.11 -11.74 1.13
C LYS A 332 -2.27 -11.50 -0.12
N TYR A 333 -2.63 -12.12 -1.25
CA TYR A 333 -1.97 -11.98 -2.55
C TYR A 333 -1.84 -10.51 -2.99
N VAL A 334 -2.94 -9.73 -2.92
CA VAL A 334 -2.91 -8.29 -3.25
C VAL A 334 -1.96 -7.53 -2.31
N SER A 335 -2.01 -7.84 -1.02
CA SER A 335 -1.19 -7.15 -0.01
C SER A 335 0.31 -7.45 -0.17
N GLU A 336 0.66 -8.71 -0.45
CA GLU A 336 2.06 -9.13 -0.67
C GLU A 336 2.64 -8.54 -1.94
N ILE A 337 1.89 -8.55 -3.04
CA ILE A 337 2.33 -7.93 -4.30
C ILE A 337 2.46 -6.42 -4.15
N GLN A 338 1.50 -5.74 -3.50
CA GLN A 338 1.60 -4.30 -3.27
C GLN A 338 2.82 -3.96 -2.43
N SER A 339 3.06 -4.68 -1.33
CA SER A 339 4.24 -4.48 -0.48
C SER A 339 5.55 -4.67 -1.23
N ARG A 340 5.64 -5.72 -2.06
CA ARG A 340 6.82 -6.00 -2.88
C ARG A 340 6.98 -4.95 -3.99
N TYR A 341 5.91 -4.57 -4.66
CA TYR A 341 5.90 -3.53 -5.70
C TYR A 341 6.31 -2.17 -5.13
N ASP A 342 5.81 -1.79 -3.97
CA ASP A 342 6.21 -0.56 -3.29
C ASP A 342 7.71 -0.60 -2.99
N SER A 343 8.21 -1.74 -2.50
CA SER A 343 9.64 -1.97 -2.24
C SER A 343 10.51 -1.88 -3.49
N TYR A 344 10.07 -2.47 -4.61
CA TYR A 344 10.76 -2.41 -5.91
C TYR A 344 10.71 -1.01 -6.53
N SER A 345 9.57 -0.33 -6.44
CA SER A 345 9.39 1.04 -6.91
C SER A 345 10.30 2.02 -6.19
N ARG A 346 10.48 1.74 -4.90
CA ARG A 346 11.42 2.39 -4.01
C ARG A 346 12.89 2.12 -4.43
N LEU A 347 13.30 0.86 -4.60
CA LEU A 347 14.69 0.51 -4.96
C LEU A 347 15.15 1.05 -6.33
N ALA A 348 14.34 0.90 -7.38
CA ALA A 348 14.72 1.29 -8.74
C ALA A 348 14.70 2.81 -9.02
N ARG A 349 14.37 3.64 -8.01
CA ARG A 349 14.51 5.11 -8.06
C ARG A 349 15.90 5.59 -7.62
N LEU A 350 16.76 4.67 -7.15
CA LEU A 350 18.11 4.95 -6.67
C LEU A 350 19.18 4.85 -7.80
N GLU A 351 18.77 4.50 -9.01
CA GLU A 351 19.58 4.40 -10.23
C GLU A 351 19.08 5.40 -11.27
#